data_AF-A0A6N8GGM1-F1
#
_entry.id   AF-A0A6N8GGM1-F1
#
_cell.length_a   1.000
_cell.length_b   1.000
_cell.length_c   1.000
_cell.angle_alpha   90.00
_cell.angle_beta   90.00
_cell.angle_gamma   90.00
#
_symmetry.space_group_name_H-M   'P 1'
#
loop_
_entity.id
_entity.type
_entity.pdbx_description
1 polymer ?
#
loop_
_entity_poly.entity_id
_entity_poly.type
_entity_poly.pdbx_seq_one_letter_code
_entity_poly.pdbx_strand_id
1 'polypeptide(L)' 'MADKNDQEQGDPAGSTMMFRRFVADNKEPEAAPKRPVTPYVLAAVGAVLAIGIIVTVVLTWS' A
#
# COMPACT_ATOMS: atom_id res chain seq x y z
N MET A 1 -47.66 -15.73 -25.18
CA MET A 1 -46.20 -15.68 -24.97
C MET A 1 -45.75 -14.26 -25.30
N ALA A 2 -45.17 -13.56 -24.32
CA ALA A 2 -44.43 -12.32 -24.57
C ALA A 2 -43.07 -12.50 -23.92
N ASP A 3 -42.05 -12.34 -24.76
CA ASP A 3 -40.65 -12.68 -24.58
C ASP A 3 -39.99 -11.94 -23.41
N LYS A 4 -39.17 -12.67 -22.67
CA LYS A 4 -38.38 -12.19 -21.52
C LYS A 4 -37.15 -11.39 -21.97
N ASN A 5 -37.34 -10.33 -22.77
CA ASN A 5 -36.22 -9.54 -23.32
C ASN A 5 -35.99 -8.18 -22.65
N ASP A 6 -36.62 -7.92 -21.49
CA ASP A 6 -36.41 -6.68 -20.72
C ASP A 6 -35.35 -6.80 -19.60
N GLN A 7 -34.58 -7.89 -19.54
CA GLN A 7 -33.54 -8.05 -18.49
C GLN A 7 -32.17 -7.45 -18.84
N GLU A 8 -31.97 -6.97 -20.07
CA GLU A 8 -30.73 -6.30 -20.50
C GLU A 8 -30.85 -4.76 -20.54
N GLN A 9 -32.02 -4.20 -20.24
CA GLN A 9 -32.24 -2.76 -20.29
C GLN A 9 -31.76 -2.07 -19.00
N GLY A 10 -30.44 -1.86 -18.94
CA GLY A 10 -29.86 -0.66 -18.33
C GLY A 10 -30.28 -0.35 -16.90
N ASP A 11 -30.25 -1.34 -15.99
CA ASP A 11 -30.30 -1.03 -14.57
C ASP A 11 -28.94 -0.43 -14.15
N PRO A 12 -28.84 0.87 -13.82
CA PRO A 12 -27.58 1.49 -13.39
C PRO A 12 -27.02 0.84 -12.11
N ALA A 13 -27.85 0.13 -11.33
CA ALA A 13 -27.41 -0.65 -10.18
C ALA A 13 -26.59 -1.90 -10.58
N GLY A 14 -26.71 -2.40 -11.81
CA GLY A 14 -25.95 -3.55 -12.32
C GLY A 14 -24.44 -3.32 -12.31
N SER A 15 -23.98 -2.10 -12.61
CA SER A 15 -22.56 -1.74 -12.53
C SER A 15 -22.03 -1.76 -11.08
N THR A 16 -22.86 -1.32 -10.12
CA THR A 16 -22.51 -1.36 -8.70
C THR A 16 -22.50 -2.78 -8.14
N MET A 17 -23.37 -3.66 -8.62
CA MET A 17 -23.40 -5.09 -8.28
C MET A 17 -22.18 -5.83 -8.82
N MET A 18 -21.77 -5.54 -10.07
CA MET A 18 -20.56 -6.11 -10.68
C MET A 18 -19.28 -5.65 -9.96
N PHE A 19 -19.19 -4.38 -9.58
CA PHE A 19 -18.06 -3.88 -8.79
C PHE A 19 -18.02 -4.50 -7.39
N ARG A 20 -19.17 -4.62 -6.71
CA ARG A 20 -19.26 -5.33 -5.42
C ARG A 20 -18.82 -6.78 -5.53
N ARG A 21 -19.20 -7.46 -6.62
CA ARG A 21 -18.77 -8.84 -6.91
C ARG A 21 -17.26 -8.92 -7.15
N PHE A 22 -16.71 -8.01 -7.94
CA PHE A 22 -15.26 -7.92 -8.20
C PHE A 22 -14.44 -7.66 -6.93
N VAL A 23 -14.89 -6.73 -6.07
CA VAL A 23 -14.22 -6.44 -4.80
C VAL A 23 -14.36 -7.60 -3.82
N ALA A 24 -15.52 -8.25 -3.76
CA ALA A 24 -15.75 -9.39 -2.86
C ALA A 24 -14.96 -10.65 -3.29
N ASP A 25 -14.79 -10.86 -4.60
CA ASP A 25 -14.01 -11.96 -5.15
C ASP A 25 -12.48 -11.68 -5.13
N ASN A 26 -12.07 -10.47 -4.76
CA ASN A 26 -10.67 -10.13 -4.54
C ASN A 26 -10.17 -10.78 -3.24
N LYS A 27 -9.66 -12.00 -3.35
CA LYS A 27 -8.86 -12.63 -2.29
C LYS A 27 -7.53 -11.89 -2.22
N GLU A 28 -7.50 -10.75 -1.53
CA GLU A 28 -6.23 -10.11 -1.18
C GLU A 28 -5.41 -11.15 -0.39
N PRO A 29 -4.18 -11.47 -0.84
CA PRO A 29 -3.29 -12.28 -0.04
C PRO A 29 -3.18 -11.62 1.33
N GLU A 30 -3.42 -12.38 2.41
CA GLU A 30 -3.18 -11.86 3.76
C GLU A 30 -1.78 -11.26 3.77
N ALA A 31 -1.72 -9.95 4.03
CA ALA A 31 -0.46 -9.24 4.01
C ALA A 31 0.47 -9.95 4.99
N ALA A 32 1.57 -10.52 4.46
CA ALA A 32 2.56 -11.20 5.28
C ALA A 32 2.95 -10.29 6.45
N PRO A 33 3.15 -10.82 7.68
CA PRO A 33 3.44 -10.01 8.85
C PRO A 33 4.59 -9.04 8.57
N LYS A 34 4.29 -7.73 8.50
CA LYS A 34 5.31 -6.71 8.26
C LYS A 34 6.19 -6.64 9.51
N ARG A 35 7.46 -7.02 9.37
CA ARG A 35 8.45 -6.83 10.44
C ARG A 35 8.59 -5.33 10.72
N PRO A 36 8.76 -4.91 11.99
CA PRO A 36 8.94 -3.51 12.31
C PRO A 36 10.25 -3.00 11.67
N VAL A 37 10.13 -2.19 10.61
CA VAL A 37 11.28 -1.60 9.90
C VAL A 37 11.80 -0.32 10.57
N THR A 38 10.93 0.35 11.32
CA THR A 38 11.21 1.58 12.05
C THR A 38 12.52 1.57 12.86
N PRO A 39 12.84 0.53 13.66
CA PRO A 39 14.09 0.52 14.43
C PRO A 39 15.34 0.51 13.54
N TYR A 40 15.31 -0.20 12.41
CA TYR A 40 16.46 -0.26 11.49
C TYR A 40 16.67 1.07 10.78
N VAL A 41 15.59 1.74 10.38
CA VAL A 41 15.66 3.07 9.77
C VAL A 41 16.26 4.08 10.76
N LEU A 42 15.79 4.07 12.01
CA LEU A 42 16.34 4.95 13.06
C LEU A 42 17.82 4.69 13.31
N ALA A 43 18.23 3.42 13.38
CA ALA A 43 19.64 3.06 13.56
C ALA A 43 20.52 3.55 12.39
N ALA A 44 20.05 3.37 11.15
CA ALA A 44 20.78 3.83 9.96
C ALA A 44 20.93 5.35 9.93
N VAL A 45 19.85 6.09 10.21
CA VAL A 45 19.87 7.56 10.27
C VAL A 45 20.82 8.05 11.36
N GLY A 46 20.77 7.43 12.55
CA GLY A 46 21.68 7.76 13.65
C GLY A 46 23.15 7.53 13.30
N ALA A 47 23.46 6.42 12.64
CA ALA A 47 24.84 6.12 12.21
C ALA A 47 25.38 7.15 11.22
N VAL A 48 24.58 7.53 10.21
CA VAL A 48 24.97 8.54 9.21
C VAL A 48 25.21 9.90 9.88
N LEU A 49 24.33 10.32 10.79
CA LEU A 49 24.50 11.56 11.56
C LEU A 49 25.78 11.54 12.40
N ALA A 50 26.05 10.45 13.12
CA ALA A 50 27.24 10.31 13.94
C ALA A 50 28.53 10.42 13.10
N ILE A 51 28.58 9.73 11.95
CA ILE A 51 29.71 9.81 11.02
C ILE A 51 29.89 11.24 10.53
N GLY A 52 28.80 11.91 10.12
CA GLY A 52 28.86 13.30 9.66
C GLY A 52 29.44 14.25 10.71
N ILE A 53 29.03 14.11 11.97
CA ILE A 53 29.58 14.89 13.08
C ILE A 53 31.07 14.62 13.24
N ILE A 54 31.48 13.35 13.29
CA ILE A 54 32.90 12.98 13.45
C ILE A 54 33.74 13.59 12.33
N VAL A 55 33.32 13.41 11.07
CA VAL A 55 34.02 13.96 9.90
C VAL A 55 34.12 15.48 10.00
N THR A 56 33.03 16.16 10.37
CA THR A 56 33.02 17.63 10.53
C THR A 56 34.00 18.08 11.61
N VAL A 57 34.01 17.40 12.77
CA VAL A 57 34.94 17.70 13.86
C VAL A 57 36.38 17.48 13.41
N VAL A 58 36.68 16.36 12.76
CA VAL A 58 38.03 16.09 12.24
C VAL A 58 38.46 17.18 11.28
N LEU A 59 37.65 17.52 10.28
CA LEU A 59 38.01 18.54 9.28
C LEU A 59 38.14 19.95 9.86
N THR A 60 37.41 20.27 10.92
CA THR A 60 37.45 21.60 11.55
C THR A 60 38.71 21.79 12.41
N TRP A 61 39.25 20.71 12.99
CA TRP A 61 40.34 20.76 13.96
C TRP A 61 41.61 20.00 13.53
N SER A 62 41.66 19.47 12.30
CA SER A 62 42.85 18.91 11.65
C SER A 62 43.77 19.99 11.11
#